data_AF-A0A1F2QRL7-F1
#
_entry.id   AF-A0A1F2QRL7-F1
#
_cell.length_a   1.000
_cell.length_b   1.000
_cell.length_c   1.000
_cell.angle_alpha   90.00
_cell.angle_beta   90.00
_cell.angle_gamma   90.00
#
_symmetry.space_group_name_H-M   'P 1'
#
loop_
_entity.id
_entity.type
_entity.pdbx_description
1 polymer ?
#
loop_
_entity_poly.entity_id
_entity_poly.type
_entity_poly.pdbx_seq_one_letter_code
_entity_poly.pdbx_strand_id
1 'polypeptide(L)'
;MGTRKIIEIDRDLCNGCALCTTACDEGALALDEEDKAVLVREIFCDGMGMCLDVCPTGALTIMERESPDYDYEATRQHVLKTRGLEAVAAVHPGHGAATGTAAATGTAAATGTAAATGEAPTPSELSQWPIQLHLISPQAPYFKGADLLVAADCTAFSRGSFHPQLLKGRKLVIACPKLDDAGPYIEKLAELIRYNDLKSLTVAIMTVPCCSGLMRMVERAVMLSEVDIPINTVVISPDGEIADAA
;
A
#
# COMPACT_ATOMS: atom_id res chain seq x y z
N MET A 1 -13.51 15.90 -20.91
CA MET A 1 -12.85 16.35 -19.68
C MET A 1 -13.84 16.18 -18.56
N GLY A 2 -13.42 15.51 -17.49
CA GLY A 2 -14.22 15.26 -16.30
C GLY A 2 -13.43 15.65 -15.07
N THR A 3 -14.11 15.89 -13.95
CA THR A 3 -13.46 16.08 -12.66
C THR A 3 -12.88 14.75 -12.20
N ARG A 4 -11.56 14.71 -11.97
CA ARG A 4 -10.88 13.51 -11.49
C ARG A 4 -9.77 13.87 -10.51
N LYS A 5 -9.33 12.86 -9.78
CA LYS A 5 -8.14 12.95 -8.93
C LYS A 5 -6.89 13.03 -9.80
N ILE A 6 -6.05 14.02 -9.53
CA ILE A 6 -4.77 14.23 -10.20
C ILE A 6 -3.76 14.76 -9.19
N ILE A 7 -2.48 14.51 -9.47
CA ILE A 7 -1.38 15.00 -8.65
C ILE A 7 -1.20 16.50 -8.84
N GLU A 8 -1.12 17.23 -7.74
CA GLU A 8 -0.72 18.63 -7.68
C GLU A 8 0.64 18.75 -7.00
N ILE A 9 1.46 19.69 -7.49
CA ILE A 9 2.85 19.85 -7.07
C ILE A 9 3.06 21.26 -6.54
N ASP A 10 3.36 21.36 -5.24
CA ASP A 10 3.85 22.58 -4.62
C ASP A 10 5.33 22.80 -5.00
N ARG A 11 5.58 23.77 -5.89
CA ARG A 11 6.93 24.06 -6.39
C ARG A 11 7.85 24.66 -5.32
N ASP A 12 7.29 25.32 -4.31
CA ASP A 12 8.08 25.94 -3.24
C ASP A 12 8.60 24.89 -2.26
N LEU A 13 7.82 23.84 -2.01
CA LEU A 13 8.24 22.70 -1.19
C LEU A 13 9.09 21.68 -1.94
N CYS A 14 9.02 21.62 -3.27
CA CYS A 14 9.79 20.67 -4.07
C CYS A 14 11.29 20.99 -4.01
N ASN A 15 12.13 20.04 -3.63
CA ASN A 15 13.59 20.22 -3.55
C ASN A 15 14.37 19.55 -4.71
N GLY A 16 13.67 19.01 -5.72
CA GLY A 16 14.29 18.42 -6.90
C GLY A 16 14.96 17.06 -6.72
N CYS A 17 14.69 16.34 -5.63
CA CYS A 17 15.33 15.04 -5.36
C CYS A 17 14.97 13.90 -6.34
N ALA A 18 14.05 14.11 -7.29
CA ALA A 18 13.60 13.15 -8.30
C ALA A 18 12.99 11.81 -7.80
N LEU A 19 12.84 11.57 -6.50
CA LEU A 19 12.29 10.31 -5.99
C LEU A 19 10.91 9.98 -6.56
N CYS A 20 10.08 11.00 -6.75
CA CYS A 20 8.74 10.88 -7.32
C CYS A 20 8.73 10.43 -8.80
N THR A 21 9.78 10.72 -9.57
CA THR A 21 9.87 10.30 -10.98
C THR A 21 10.13 8.80 -11.07
N THR A 22 10.94 8.27 -10.14
CA THR A 22 11.27 6.84 -10.07
C THR A 22 10.08 6.03 -9.53
N ALA A 23 9.35 6.57 -8.56
CA ALA A 23 8.21 5.89 -7.94
C ALA A 23 6.93 5.86 -8.79
N CYS A 24 6.85 6.63 -9.89
CA CYS A 24 5.69 6.67 -10.76
C CYS A 24 5.89 5.70 -11.93
N ASP A 25 5.24 4.54 -11.88
CA ASP A 25 5.31 3.52 -12.93
C ASP A 25 4.73 4.00 -14.27
N GLU A 26 3.76 4.92 -14.22
CA GLU A 26 3.15 5.56 -15.39
C GLU A 26 4.11 6.52 -16.12
N GLY A 27 5.23 6.88 -15.49
CA GLY A 27 6.13 7.89 -16.03
C GLY A 27 5.53 9.28 -16.16
N ALA A 28 4.49 9.58 -15.37
CA ALA A 28 3.77 10.84 -15.44
C ALA A 28 4.58 12.04 -14.92
N LEU A 29 5.60 11.80 -14.08
CA LEU A 29 6.42 12.83 -13.44
C LEU A 29 7.83 12.89 -14.04
N ALA A 30 8.31 14.10 -14.30
CA ALA A 30 9.68 14.42 -14.67
C ALA A 30 10.18 15.64 -13.89
N LEU A 31 11.48 15.93 -13.97
CA LEU A 31 12.02 17.23 -13.56
C LEU A 31 12.05 18.18 -14.77
N ASP A 32 11.72 19.44 -14.52
CA ASP A 32 11.91 20.52 -15.50
C ASP A 32 13.33 21.12 -15.43
N GLU A 33 13.56 22.21 -16.15
CA GLU A 33 14.86 22.90 -16.21
C GLU A 33 15.27 23.57 -14.88
N GLU A 34 14.34 23.74 -13.94
CA GLU A 34 14.59 24.27 -12.59
C GLU A 34 14.76 23.16 -11.54
N ASP A 35 14.93 21.91 -11.99
CA ASP A 35 14.94 20.71 -11.16
C ASP A 35 13.66 20.56 -10.32
N LYS A 36 12.51 21.05 -10.79
CA LYS A 36 11.22 20.89 -10.09
C LYS A 36 10.40 19.79 -10.72
N ALA A 37 9.72 19.01 -9.88
CA ALA A 37 8.80 17.98 -10.36
C ALA A 37 7.65 18.62 -11.16
N VAL A 38 7.33 18.04 -12.31
CA VAL A 38 6.22 18.44 -13.18
C VAL A 38 5.51 17.22 -13.74
N LEU A 39 4.21 17.36 -14.03
CA LEU A 39 3.49 16.38 -14.84
C LEU A 39 3.89 16.55 -16.31
N VAL A 40 4.42 15.49 -16.91
CA VAL A 40 4.78 15.49 -18.34
C VAL A 40 3.55 15.77 -19.19
N ARG A 41 2.46 15.05 -18.91
CA ARG A 41 1.10 15.31 -19.42
C ARG A 41 0.09 14.73 -18.43
N GLU A 42 -1.03 15.41 -18.26
CA GLU A 42 -2.10 14.99 -17.34
C GLU A 42 -2.71 13.62 -17.71
N ILE A 43 -2.73 13.27 -19.01
CA ILE A 43 -3.22 11.98 -19.51
C ILE A 43 -2.40 10.78 -19.01
N PHE A 44 -1.17 10.99 -18.54
CA PHE A 44 -0.32 9.93 -17.98
C PHE A 44 -0.51 9.75 -16.48
N CYS A 45 -1.06 10.75 -15.78
CA CYS A 45 -1.33 10.63 -14.36
C CYS A 45 -2.61 9.82 -14.16
N ASP A 46 -2.53 8.69 -13.47
CA ASP A 46 -3.70 7.88 -13.11
C ASP A 46 -4.41 8.40 -11.85
N GLY A 47 -3.71 9.20 -11.04
CA GLY A 47 -4.21 9.80 -9.80
C GLY A 47 -4.10 8.90 -8.57
N MET A 48 -3.32 7.82 -8.64
CA MET A 48 -3.19 6.84 -7.55
C MET A 48 -2.38 7.36 -6.36
N GLY A 49 -1.36 8.19 -6.62
CA GLY A 49 -0.64 8.89 -5.56
C GLY A 49 0.61 8.22 -5.00
N MET A 50 1.18 7.21 -5.68
CA MET A 50 2.43 6.55 -5.23
C MET A 50 3.58 7.53 -4.99
N CYS A 51 3.62 8.64 -5.74
CA CYS A 51 4.63 9.67 -5.60
C CYS A 51 4.56 10.47 -4.28
N LEU A 52 3.41 10.50 -3.59
CA LEU A 52 3.25 11.18 -2.31
C LEU A 52 4.11 10.52 -1.24
N ASP A 53 4.18 9.19 -1.24
CA ASP A 53 4.84 8.39 -0.22
C ASP A 53 6.37 8.48 -0.25
N VAL A 54 6.93 8.86 -1.40
CA VAL A 54 8.38 9.02 -1.58
C VAL A 54 8.82 10.48 -1.53
N CYS A 55 7.91 11.42 -1.34
CA CYS A 55 8.25 12.85 -1.31
C CYS A 55 8.69 13.26 0.11
N PRO A 56 9.98 13.53 0.35
CA PRO A 56 10.47 13.83 1.70
C PRO A 56 10.01 15.21 2.21
N THR A 57 9.59 16.10 1.31
CA THR A 57 9.14 17.46 1.66
C THR A 57 7.63 17.62 1.69
N GLY A 58 6.86 16.59 1.28
CA GLY A 58 5.40 16.67 1.18
C GLY A 58 4.90 17.60 0.07
N ALA A 59 5.73 17.87 -0.95
CA ALA A 59 5.39 18.76 -2.07
C ALA A 59 4.29 18.23 -3.01
N LEU A 60 3.94 16.95 -2.92
CA LEU A 60 2.96 16.30 -3.80
C LEU A 60 1.68 16.06 -3.02
N THR A 61 0.54 16.39 -3.62
CA THR A 61 -0.80 16.12 -3.06
C THR A 61 -1.75 15.61 -4.14
N ILE A 62 -2.87 15.01 -3.73
CA ILE A 62 -3.96 14.65 -4.66
C ILE A 62 -5.03 15.73 -4.55
N MET A 63 -5.43 16.30 -5.69
CA MET A 63 -6.56 17.22 -5.79
C MET A 63 -7.61 16.70 -6.77
N GLU A 64 -8.84 17.18 -6.64
CA GLU A 64 -9.89 16.97 -7.64
C GLU A 64 -10.05 18.23 -8.49
N ARG A 65 -9.80 18.10 -9.79
CA ARG A 65 -10.02 19.17 -10.78
C ARG A 65 -10.44 18.61 -12.12
N GLU A 66 -10.89 19.49 -13.00
CA GLU A 66 -11.14 19.14 -14.41
C GLU A 66 -9.82 18.82 -15.11
N SER A 67 -9.72 17.63 -15.70
CA SER A 67 -8.52 17.13 -16.38
C SER A 67 -8.92 16.16 -17.50
N PRO A 68 -8.07 15.95 -18.52
CA PRO A 68 -8.19 14.82 -19.43
C PRO A 68 -8.20 13.48 -18.68
N ASP A 69 -8.90 12.51 -19.25
CA ASP A 69 -8.93 11.15 -18.73
C ASP A 69 -7.55 10.48 -18.86
N TYR A 70 -7.30 9.49 -18.00
CA TYR A 70 -6.08 8.70 -18.06
C TYR A 70 -6.08 7.85 -19.32
N ASP A 71 -5.02 7.96 -20.12
CA ASP A 71 -4.86 7.21 -21.35
C ASP A 71 -3.82 6.12 -21.15
N TYR A 72 -4.30 4.92 -20.83
CA TYR A 72 -3.45 3.76 -20.55
C TYR A 72 -2.49 3.45 -21.70
N GLU A 73 -2.98 3.43 -22.94
CA GLU A 73 -2.14 3.04 -24.07
C GLU A 73 -1.12 4.14 -24.40
N ALA A 74 -1.52 5.42 -24.35
CA ALA A 74 -0.55 6.50 -24.50
C ALA A 74 0.52 6.47 -23.40
N THR A 75 0.14 6.12 -22.17
CA THR A 75 1.06 5.96 -21.04
C THR A 75 2.04 4.81 -21.27
N ARG A 76 1.56 3.64 -21.70
CA ARG A 76 2.43 2.50 -22.05
C ARG A 76 3.43 2.85 -23.14
N GLN A 77 2.98 3.52 -24.20
CA GLN A 77 3.87 3.97 -25.28
C GLN A 77 4.89 5.00 -24.79
N HIS A 78 4.49 5.91 -23.90
CA HIS A 78 5.40 6.85 -23.25
C HIS A 78 6.49 6.11 -22.47
N VAL A 79 6.11 5.20 -21.57
CA VAL A 79 7.03 4.42 -20.74
C VAL A 79 7.93 3.54 -21.59
N LEU A 80 7.40 2.89 -22.65
CA LEU A 80 8.21 2.12 -23.59
C LEU A 80 9.31 2.98 -24.22
N LYS A 81 8.97 4.21 -24.63
CA LYS A 81 9.91 5.14 -25.27
C LYS A 81 10.94 5.71 -24.31
N THR A 82 10.57 5.98 -23.05
CA THR A 82 11.43 6.69 -22.08
C THR A 82 12.18 5.77 -21.12
N ARG A 83 11.66 4.57 -20.84
CA ARG A 83 12.17 3.64 -19.83
C ARG A 83 12.38 2.21 -20.35
N GLY A 84 11.91 1.89 -21.55
CA GLY A 84 12.12 0.59 -22.20
C GLY A 84 11.02 -0.44 -21.90
N LEU A 85 11.15 -1.63 -22.51
CA LEU A 85 10.10 -2.65 -22.53
C LEU A 85 9.78 -3.25 -21.16
N GLU A 86 10.78 -3.43 -20.31
CA GLU A 86 10.61 -4.04 -18.98
C GLU A 86 9.71 -3.18 -18.07
N ALA A 87 9.87 -1.85 -18.12
CA ALA A 87 9.08 -0.92 -17.32
C ALA A 87 7.59 -0.87 -17.72
N VAL A 88 7.25 -1.26 -18.96
CA VAL A 88 5.85 -1.25 -19.44
C VAL A 88 4.97 -2.22 -18.65
N ALA A 89 5.54 -3.28 -18.07
CA ALA A 89 4.80 -4.27 -17.30
C ALA A 89 4.21 -3.71 -15.99
N ALA A 90 4.79 -2.63 -15.46
CA ALA A 90 4.33 -1.98 -14.23
C ALA A 90 3.23 -0.92 -14.46
N VAL A 91 2.96 -0.52 -15.71
CA VAL A 91 1.95 0.51 -16.01
C VAL A 91 0.55 -0.05 -15.77
N HIS A 92 -0.24 0.65 -14.95
CA HIS A 92 -1.59 0.22 -14.57
C HIS A 92 -2.65 0.65 -15.60
N PRO A 93 -3.68 -0.17 -15.91
CA PRO A 93 -4.76 0.18 -16.83
C PRO A 93 -5.73 1.26 -16.31
N GLY A 94 -5.45 1.85 -15.14
CA GLY A 94 -6.33 2.78 -14.44
C GLY A 94 -7.52 2.08 -13.78
N HIS A 95 -7.98 2.62 -12.65
CA HIS A 95 -9.10 2.05 -11.88
C HIS A 95 -10.49 2.32 -12.50
N GLY A 96 -10.55 2.73 -13.78
CA GLY A 96 -11.77 3.08 -14.52
C GLY A 96 -11.94 2.36 -15.87
N ALA A 97 -10.99 1.53 -16.30
CA ALA A 97 -11.13 0.73 -17.52
C ALA A 97 -12.00 -0.51 -17.24
N ALA A 98 -13.32 -0.30 -17.21
CA ALA A 98 -14.28 -1.39 -17.12
C ALA A 98 -14.29 -2.22 -18.40
N THR A 99 -13.59 -3.36 -18.40
CA THR A 99 -13.96 -4.50 -19.24
C THR A 99 -14.78 -5.48 -18.39
N GLY A 100 -16.12 -5.31 -18.44
CA GLY A 100 -17.19 -6.21 -18.00
C GLY A 100 -16.94 -7.08 -16.75
N THR A 101 -17.57 -6.84 -15.61
CA THR A 101 -19.02 -6.89 -15.39
C THR A 101 -19.35 -6.34 -14.00
N ALA A 102 -20.58 -5.86 -13.87
CA ALA A 102 -21.25 -5.37 -12.66
C ALA A 102 -20.88 -3.95 -12.21
N ALA A 103 -21.72 -3.01 -12.67
CA ALA A 103 -21.96 -1.75 -12.01
C ALA A 103 -22.31 -1.98 -10.53
N ALA A 104 -21.50 -1.40 -9.65
CA ALA A 104 -21.85 -1.25 -8.25
C ALA A 104 -22.93 -0.15 -8.13
N THR A 105 -24.18 -0.55 -8.24
CA THR A 105 -25.30 0.16 -7.59
C THR A 105 -25.73 -0.68 -6.41
N GLY A 106 -25.52 -0.13 -5.22
CA GLY A 106 -25.88 -0.79 -3.97
C GLY A 106 -27.38 -1.10 -3.90
N THR A 107 -27.68 -2.32 -3.48
CA THR A 107 -28.80 -2.63 -2.59
C THR A 107 -28.43 -3.88 -1.81
N ALA A 108 -28.55 -3.79 -0.50
CA ALA A 108 -28.49 -4.92 0.40
C ALA A 108 -29.63 -5.90 0.09
N ALA A 109 -29.34 -7.21 0.10
CA ALA A 109 -30.29 -8.23 0.53
C ALA A 109 -29.54 -9.52 0.87
N ALA A 110 -29.52 -9.82 2.16
CA ALA A 110 -29.09 -11.09 2.71
C ALA A 110 -30.04 -12.23 2.29
N THR A 111 -29.51 -13.45 2.16
CA THR A 111 -30.27 -14.65 2.51
C THR A 111 -29.35 -15.62 3.26
N GLY A 112 -29.47 -15.57 4.58
CA GLY A 112 -28.77 -16.42 5.52
C GLY A 112 -29.26 -16.05 6.92
N THR A 113 -30.24 -16.80 7.40
CA THR A 113 -30.92 -16.62 8.69
C THR A 113 -29.93 -16.58 9.86
N ALA A 114 -29.66 -15.39 10.38
CA ALA A 114 -29.17 -15.18 11.74
C ALA A 114 -29.87 -13.92 12.29
N ALA A 115 -30.37 -14.04 13.51
CA ALA A 115 -31.16 -13.01 14.18
C ALA A 115 -30.38 -11.68 14.21
N ALA A 116 -30.95 -10.64 13.60
CA ALA A 116 -30.39 -9.30 13.61
C ALA A 116 -30.54 -8.68 15.01
N THR A 117 -29.49 -8.76 15.81
CA THR A 117 -29.24 -7.77 16.87
C THR A 117 -28.74 -6.50 16.20
N GLY A 118 -29.34 -5.36 16.52
CA GLY A 118 -29.05 -4.07 15.91
C GLY A 118 -27.70 -3.51 16.33
N GLU A 119 -26.61 -4.08 15.82
CA GLU A 119 -25.25 -3.58 16.01
C GLU A 119 -24.86 -2.66 14.85
N ALA A 120 -24.43 -1.45 15.19
CA ALA A 120 -23.98 -0.47 14.22
C ALA A 120 -22.75 -1.00 13.43
N PRO A 121 -22.58 -0.60 12.16
CA PRO A 121 -21.41 -1.01 11.38
C PRO A 121 -20.11 -0.63 12.11
N THR A 122 -19.17 -1.58 12.20
CA THR A 122 -17.85 -1.30 12.77
C THR A 122 -17.07 -0.40 11.81
N PRO A 123 -16.61 0.80 12.23
CA PRO A 123 -15.82 1.67 11.36
C PRO A 123 -14.45 1.05 11.05
N SER A 124 -13.91 1.38 9.87
CA SER A 124 -12.55 0.96 9.51
C SER A 124 -11.52 1.65 10.40
N GLU A 125 -10.63 0.86 10.97
CA GLU A 125 -9.45 1.33 11.73
C GLU A 125 -8.20 1.55 10.83
N LEU A 126 -8.32 1.40 9.50
CA LEU A 126 -7.20 1.59 8.59
C LEU A 126 -6.84 3.08 8.48
N SER A 127 -5.55 3.40 8.66
CA SER A 127 -5.07 4.78 8.73
C SER A 127 -3.96 5.12 7.73
N GLN A 128 -3.69 4.23 6.78
CA GLN A 128 -2.72 4.42 5.70
C GLN A 128 -3.08 3.51 4.51
N TRP A 129 -2.63 3.92 3.31
CA TRP A 129 -2.75 3.15 2.07
C TRP A 129 -1.57 3.55 1.16
N PRO A 130 -0.97 2.64 0.38
CA PRO A 130 -1.28 1.21 0.23
C PRO A 130 -0.89 0.38 1.46
N ILE A 131 -1.31 -0.90 1.49
CA ILE A 131 -0.99 -1.82 2.58
C ILE A 131 -0.20 -3.05 2.13
N GLN A 132 -0.13 -3.34 0.83
CA GLN A 132 0.64 -4.48 0.34
C GLN A 132 2.13 -4.19 0.43
N LEU A 133 2.90 -5.10 1.01
CA LEU A 133 4.35 -4.97 1.13
C LEU A 133 5.02 -4.75 -0.23
N HIS A 134 4.44 -5.30 -1.31
CA HIS A 134 4.86 -5.02 -2.67
C HIS A 134 4.87 -3.52 -3.01
N LEU A 135 3.82 -2.80 -2.61
CA LEU A 135 3.52 -1.44 -3.04
C LEU A 135 4.01 -0.35 -2.07
N ILE A 136 4.05 -0.64 -0.76
CA ILE A 136 4.39 0.40 0.22
C ILE A 136 5.81 0.95 0.02
N SER A 137 6.05 2.23 0.28
CA SER A 137 7.41 2.75 0.43
C SER A 137 7.88 2.53 1.88
N PRO A 138 9.04 1.87 2.13
CA PRO A 138 9.50 1.60 3.49
C PRO A 138 9.84 2.88 4.26
N GLN A 139 10.08 4.01 3.59
CA GLN A 139 10.39 5.30 4.21
C GLN A 139 9.20 6.28 4.18
N ALA A 140 7.99 5.79 3.88
CA ALA A 140 6.81 6.64 3.86
C ALA A 140 6.59 7.32 5.23
N PRO A 141 6.31 8.65 5.29
CA PRO A 141 6.30 9.40 6.55
C PRO A 141 5.36 8.86 7.63
N TYR A 142 4.27 8.19 7.23
CA TYR A 142 3.30 7.62 8.16
C TYR A 142 3.81 6.42 8.98
N PHE A 143 4.96 5.83 8.63
CA PHE A 143 5.61 4.78 9.44
C PHE A 143 6.45 5.35 10.58
N LYS A 144 6.84 6.62 10.53
CA LYS A 144 7.71 7.23 11.55
C LYS A 144 7.02 7.19 12.93
N GLY A 145 7.66 6.55 13.91
CA GLY A 145 7.15 6.43 15.28
C GLY A 145 5.84 5.64 15.40
N ALA A 146 5.56 4.74 14.43
CA ALA A 146 4.34 3.95 14.39
C ALA A 146 4.46 2.63 15.17
N ASP A 147 3.30 2.10 15.58
CA ASP A 147 3.13 0.69 15.92
C ASP A 147 2.88 -0.09 14.61
N LEU A 148 3.78 -1.00 14.23
CA LEU A 148 3.68 -1.75 12.98
C LEU A 148 2.96 -3.09 13.20
N LEU A 149 1.99 -3.37 12.33
CA LEU A 149 1.37 -4.67 12.16
C LEU A 149 1.77 -5.24 10.79
N VAL A 150 2.54 -6.32 10.79
CA VAL A 150 2.78 -7.14 9.60
C VAL A 150 1.80 -8.30 9.62
N ALA A 151 0.86 -8.38 8.67
CA ALA A 151 -0.20 -9.38 8.70
C ALA A 151 -0.19 -10.26 7.46
N ALA A 152 -0.38 -11.57 7.63
CA ALA A 152 -0.68 -12.45 6.51
C ALA A 152 -2.07 -12.14 5.94
N ASP A 153 -2.23 -12.16 4.62
CA ASP A 153 -3.47 -11.75 3.94
C ASP A 153 -4.74 -12.38 4.52
N CYS A 154 -4.70 -13.68 4.83
CA CYS A 154 -5.86 -14.42 5.34
C CYS A 154 -6.32 -13.94 6.73
N THR A 155 -5.48 -13.27 7.52
CA THR A 155 -5.79 -12.92 8.91
C THR A 155 -7.00 -12.00 9.03
N ALA A 156 -7.13 -11.01 8.14
CA ALA A 156 -8.27 -10.09 8.12
C ALA A 156 -9.57 -10.75 7.66
N PHE A 157 -9.48 -11.79 6.83
CA PHE A 157 -10.65 -12.53 6.33
C PHE A 157 -11.12 -13.62 7.29
N SER A 158 -10.20 -14.22 8.05
CA SER A 158 -10.54 -15.19 9.09
C SER A 158 -11.02 -14.53 10.37
N ARG A 159 -10.43 -13.40 10.79
CA ARG A 159 -10.81 -12.72 12.04
C ARG A 159 -11.71 -11.52 11.78
N GLY A 160 -13.01 -11.67 11.99
CA GLY A 160 -13.98 -10.57 11.81
C GLY A 160 -13.67 -9.32 12.66
N SER A 161 -13.06 -9.49 13.84
CA SER A 161 -12.64 -8.39 14.70
C SER A 161 -11.26 -7.81 14.38
N PHE A 162 -10.68 -8.09 13.22
CA PHE A 162 -9.34 -7.66 12.83
C PHE A 162 -9.13 -6.16 12.98
N HIS A 163 -10.06 -5.34 12.47
CA HIS A 163 -9.94 -3.89 12.57
C HIS A 163 -9.87 -3.40 14.03
N PRO A 164 -10.90 -3.63 14.88
CA PRO A 164 -10.91 -3.10 16.24
C PRO A 164 -9.88 -3.72 17.18
N GLN A 165 -9.44 -4.96 16.96
CA GLN A 165 -8.55 -5.67 17.90
C GLN A 165 -7.09 -5.74 17.44
N LEU A 166 -6.83 -5.77 16.13
CA LEU A 166 -5.47 -5.86 15.57
C LEU A 166 -5.05 -4.59 14.84
N LEU A 167 -5.90 -3.96 14.04
CA LEU A 167 -5.47 -2.83 13.23
C LEU A 167 -5.47 -1.49 13.99
N LYS A 168 -6.39 -1.33 14.95
CA LYS A 168 -6.58 -0.07 15.67
C LYS A 168 -5.28 0.53 16.22
N GLY A 169 -4.96 1.74 15.76
CA GLY A 169 -3.77 2.49 16.16
C GLY A 169 -2.46 2.04 15.53
N ARG A 170 -2.48 1.02 14.66
CA ARG A 170 -1.28 0.47 13.99
C ARG A 170 -1.23 0.84 12.52
N LYS A 171 -0.02 0.88 11.96
CA LYS A 171 0.22 0.88 10.51
C LYS A 171 0.32 -0.56 10.04
N LEU A 172 -0.30 -0.86 8.91
CA LEU A 172 -0.44 -2.21 8.37
C LEU A 172 0.42 -2.40 7.14
N VAL A 173 1.13 -3.52 7.14
CA VAL A 173 1.75 -4.11 5.97
C VAL A 173 1.21 -5.53 5.84
N ILE A 174 0.73 -5.91 4.65
CA ILE A 174 0.29 -7.27 4.35
C ILE A 174 1.24 -7.95 3.37
N ALA A 175 1.47 -9.24 3.58
CA ALA A 175 2.24 -10.09 2.68
C ALA A 175 1.85 -11.56 2.87
N CYS A 176 1.90 -12.33 1.78
CA CYS A 176 1.70 -13.76 1.78
C CYS A 176 2.95 -14.45 1.20
N PRO A 177 3.78 -15.12 2.02
CA PRO A 177 5.03 -15.74 1.55
C PRO A 177 4.81 -16.89 0.54
N LYS A 178 3.57 -17.34 0.36
CA LYS A 178 3.20 -18.37 -0.63
C LYS A 178 2.84 -17.78 -1.98
N LEU A 179 2.35 -16.53 -2.01
CA LEU A 179 1.87 -15.88 -3.23
C LEU A 179 2.86 -14.83 -3.74
N ASP A 180 3.61 -14.22 -2.83
CA ASP A 180 4.54 -13.14 -3.14
C ASP A 180 5.96 -13.65 -3.39
N ASP A 181 6.76 -12.85 -4.11
CA ASP A 181 8.21 -13.02 -4.12
C ASP A 181 8.80 -12.49 -2.81
N ALA A 182 9.03 -13.41 -1.87
CA ALA A 182 9.46 -13.10 -0.52
C ALA A 182 10.90 -12.56 -0.41
N GLY A 183 11.73 -12.70 -1.46
CA GLY A 183 13.12 -12.28 -1.42
C GLY A 183 13.25 -10.78 -1.12
N PRO A 184 12.83 -9.89 -2.05
CA PRO A 184 12.93 -8.43 -1.89
C PRO A 184 12.22 -7.85 -0.66
N TYR A 185 11.27 -8.60 -0.10
CA TYR A 185 10.46 -8.15 1.03
C TYR A 185 11.25 -8.11 2.33
N ILE A 186 12.28 -8.95 2.47
CA ILE A 186 13.12 -8.97 3.67
C ILE A 186 13.92 -7.68 3.78
N GLU A 187 14.58 -7.24 2.71
CA GLU A 187 15.33 -5.98 2.66
C GLU A 187 14.39 -4.79 2.86
N LYS A 188 13.23 -4.81 2.20
CA LYS A 188 12.22 -3.75 2.33
C LYS A 188 11.67 -3.61 3.74
N LEU A 189 11.37 -4.72 4.41
CA LEU A 189 10.99 -4.71 5.83
C LEU A 189 12.15 -4.24 6.72
N ALA A 190 13.39 -4.64 6.42
CA ALA A 190 14.56 -4.22 7.18
C ALA A 190 14.77 -2.70 7.09
N GLU A 191 14.61 -2.10 5.92
CA GLU A 191 14.65 -0.64 5.73
C GLU A 191 13.51 0.06 6.49
N LEU A 192 12.29 -0.49 6.41
CA LEU A 192 11.15 0.04 7.14
C LEU A 192 11.43 0.05 8.65
N ILE A 193 11.94 -1.05 9.20
CA ILE A 193 12.29 -1.13 10.62
C ILE A 193 13.43 -0.16 10.97
N ARG A 194 14.48 -0.08 10.13
CA ARG A 194 15.69 0.70 10.40
C ARG A 194 15.46 2.20 10.44
N TYR A 195 14.64 2.75 9.54
CA TYR A 195 14.57 4.21 9.35
C TYR A 195 13.40 4.89 10.05
N ASN A 196 12.46 4.13 10.62
CA ASN A 196 11.20 4.68 11.10
C ASN A 196 11.06 4.82 12.62
N ASP A 197 12.03 4.41 13.43
CA ASP A 197 11.94 4.47 14.90
C ASP A 197 10.62 3.86 15.43
N LEU A 198 10.30 2.64 14.98
CA LEU A 198 9.03 1.98 15.30
C LEU A 198 8.87 1.79 16.83
N LYS A 199 7.65 2.00 17.33
CA LYS A 199 7.32 1.81 18.76
C LYS A 199 7.12 0.34 19.12
N SER A 200 6.51 -0.41 18.22
CA SER A 200 6.27 -1.84 18.39
C SER A 200 6.15 -2.54 17.04
N LEU A 201 6.42 -3.85 17.05
CA LEU A 201 6.25 -4.73 15.91
C LEU A 201 5.36 -5.90 16.32
N THR A 202 4.23 -6.04 15.64
CA THR A 202 3.30 -7.15 15.78
C THR A 202 3.22 -7.91 14.45
N VAL A 203 3.28 -9.23 14.50
CA VAL A 203 3.10 -10.10 13.33
C VAL A 203 1.85 -10.95 13.52
N ALA A 204 0.87 -10.77 12.65
CA ALA A 204 -0.33 -11.59 12.62
C ALA A 204 -0.20 -12.66 11.54
N ILE A 205 -0.23 -13.93 11.95
CA ILE A 205 -0.15 -15.08 11.05
C ILE A 205 -1.31 -16.03 11.27
N MET A 206 -1.55 -16.90 10.30
CA MET A 206 -2.45 -18.03 10.48
C MET A 206 -1.70 -19.23 11.08
N THR A 207 -2.43 -20.14 11.74
CA THR A 207 -1.91 -21.45 12.21
C THR A 207 -1.48 -22.39 11.07
N VAL A 208 -1.80 -22.06 9.81
CA VAL A 208 -1.47 -22.89 8.64
C VAL A 208 0.03 -22.81 8.30
N PRO A 209 0.62 -23.89 7.77
CA PRO A 209 2.08 -23.99 7.62
C PRO A 209 2.69 -22.95 6.69
N CYS A 210 1.94 -22.43 5.71
CA CYS A 210 2.43 -21.40 4.80
C CYS A 210 2.77 -20.08 5.50
N CYS A 211 2.15 -19.76 6.65
CA CYS A 211 2.41 -18.50 7.34
C CYS A 211 3.70 -18.49 8.17
N SER A 212 4.34 -19.65 8.37
CA SER A 212 5.67 -19.73 8.99
C SER A 212 6.74 -18.96 8.19
N GLY A 213 6.54 -18.83 6.86
CA GLY A 213 7.41 -18.03 6.01
C GLY A 213 7.40 -16.54 6.37
N LEU A 214 6.23 -15.98 6.72
CA LEU A 214 6.10 -14.56 7.06
C LEU A 214 6.85 -14.25 8.36
N MET A 215 6.72 -15.12 9.38
CA MET A 215 7.46 -14.98 10.63
C MET A 215 8.98 -14.96 10.38
N ARG A 216 9.49 -15.92 9.59
CA ARG A 216 10.92 -15.99 9.26
C ARG A 216 11.41 -14.77 8.49
N MET A 217 10.58 -14.23 7.58
CA MET A 217 10.91 -13.01 6.86
C MET A 217 11.03 -11.82 7.81
N VAL A 218 10.09 -11.66 8.75
CA VAL A 218 10.11 -10.58 9.73
C VAL A 218 11.30 -10.72 10.70
N GLU A 219 11.55 -11.92 11.22
CA GLU A 219 12.72 -12.21 12.06
C GLU A 219 14.03 -11.85 11.34
N ARG A 220 14.13 -12.22 10.06
CA ARG A 220 15.29 -11.89 9.24
C ARG A 220 15.42 -10.39 8.99
N ALA A 221 14.30 -9.71 8.74
CA ALA A 221 14.27 -8.27 8.55
C ALA A 221 14.69 -7.51 9.82
N VAL A 222 14.24 -7.94 11.00
CA VAL A 222 14.68 -7.39 12.30
C VAL A 222 16.19 -7.61 12.50
N MET A 223 16.70 -8.81 12.22
CA MET A 223 18.15 -9.06 12.30
C MET A 223 18.94 -8.16 11.35
N LEU A 224 18.46 -7.96 10.12
CA LEU A 224 19.12 -7.13 9.11
C LEU A 224 18.97 -5.63 9.35
N SER A 225 17.92 -5.19 10.04
CA SER A 225 17.70 -3.77 10.33
C SER A 225 18.70 -3.24 11.36
N GLU A 226 19.30 -4.12 12.17
CA GLU A 226 20.16 -3.80 13.32
C GLU A 226 19.44 -2.99 14.42
N VAL A 227 18.10 -3.07 14.45
CA VAL A 227 17.26 -2.45 15.48
C VAL A 227 16.80 -3.50 16.47
N ASP A 228 17.04 -3.25 17.76
CA ASP A 228 16.51 -4.08 18.84
C ASP A 228 15.02 -3.77 19.07
N ILE A 229 14.14 -4.54 18.41
CA ILE A 229 12.69 -4.43 18.54
C ILE A 229 12.08 -5.82 18.77
N PRO A 230 11.32 -6.02 19.87
CA PRO A 230 10.67 -7.30 20.12
C PRO A 230 9.54 -7.56 19.12
N ILE A 231 9.43 -8.81 18.67
CA ILE A 231 8.36 -9.27 17.78
C ILE A 231 7.23 -9.85 18.61
N ASN A 232 6.07 -9.20 18.58
CA ASN A 232 4.85 -9.74 19.19
C ASN A 232 4.10 -10.58 18.16
N THR A 233 3.82 -11.84 18.45
CA THR A 233 3.14 -12.74 17.49
C THR A 233 1.68 -12.94 17.87
N VAL A 234 0.79 -12.82 16.90
CA VAL A 234 -0.61 -13.21 17.02
C VAL A 234 -0.90 -14.31 16.01
N VAL A 235 -1.26 -15.49 16.49
CA VAL A 235 -1.57 -16.65 15.64
C VAL A 235 -3.08 -16.81 15.56
N ILE A 236 -3.63 -16.91 14.35
CA ILE A 236 -5.07 -16.97 14.09
C ILE A 236 -5.42 -18.31 13.44
N SER A 237 -6.42 -19.00 14.00
CA SER A 237 -6.97 -20.23 13.44
C SER A 237 -7.83 -19.95 12.19
N PRO A 238 -8.09 -20.94 11.31
CA PRO A 238 -9.01 -20.77 10.19
C PRO A 238 -10.42 -20.34 10.64
N ASP A 239 -10.82 -20.71 11.86
CA ASP A 239 -12.10 -20.35 12.49
C ASP A 239 -12.12 -18.92 13.04
N GLY A 240 -10.99 -18.19 12.94
CA GLY A 240 -10.90 -16.77 13.33
C GLY A 240 -10.47 -16.53 14.77
N GLU A 241 -10.30 -17.58 15.58
CA GLU A 241 -9.85 -17.48 16.98
C GLU A 241 -8.34 -17.28 17.10
N ILE A 242 -7.90 -16.54 18.13
CA ILE A 242 -6.48 -16.43 18.47
C ILE A 242 -6.06 -17.75 19.11
N ALA A 243 -5.08 -18.40 18.49
CA ALA A 243 -4.44 -19.59 19.02
C ALA A 243 -3.32 -19.20 19.98
N ASP A 244 -3.13 -20.00 21.02
CA ASP A 244 -1.96 -19.89 21.89
C ASP A 244 -0.69 -20.08 21.04
N ALA A 245 0.32 -19.24 21.27
CA ALA A 245 1.62 -19.40 20.64
C ALA A 245 2.22 -20.74 21.10
N ALA A 246 2.34 -21.70 20.17
CA ALA A 246 3.03 -22.96 20.39
C ALA A 246 4.55 -22.78 20.35
#